data_AF-A0A812JKV8-F1
#
_entry.id   AF-A0A812JKV8-F1
#
_cell.length_a   1.000
_cell.length_b   1.000
_cell.length_c   1.000
_cell.angle_alpha   90.00
_cell.angle_beta   90.00
_cell.angle_gamma   90.00
#
_symmetry.space_group_name_H-M   'P 1'
#
loop_
_entity.id
_entity.type
_entity.pdbx_description
1 polymer ?
#
loop_
_entity_poly.entity_id
_entity_poly.type
_entity_poly.pdbx_seq_one_letter_code
_entity_poly.pdbx_strand_id
1 'polypeptide(L)'
;MSFPDTEDASASAAAEAAISSPHLLNALRMLEESTWALDPHPSAPTASSIQALGYDLPWHLVALFCRVHSLPRSLTLLHELARNNDWVMFLYESDLQQCPAETVLDIVGGYFTEVPLQNHLQILANSIAAQEQGQGRREERGPRSRAKVDDPSVPADAIGFLERSRFSGTSMGLGLLGHALLHRKARLAVVASAFGDVTLLQCMTVWLTVNAERLQENQVPEAVGPLPSPAASPGEVAAQITNLCRKRHAFSLVLRALQIFDPDNPLIDFVCFHRAFVQCRFKSCREHLRRFVGRRQESGTSCALDFSPHVERLSEDMVWYLLDGFARSRMMLLSVLDEAGFSPRFSLLFSAYRLIQQTGLDVDFRVPSTELLQLLISKKMFSEARDWARQSGVAGDTVVFEEVTGMIVEFRQGAWWNVLGERVQLWHKCFGAFMRQSPPMGSANFFLDISAKLEPDLFAREQLVLLSIARELLLIQPAQAELDKRLFHMVWRSSCICRTIQCC
;
A
#
# COMPACT_ATOMS: atom_id res chain seq x y z
N MET A 1 6.52 41.61 58.76
CA MET A 1 6.86 40.32 59.38
C MET A 1 6.81 39.28 58.27
N SER A 2 7.97 39.05 57.67
CA SER A 2 8.16 38.08 56.60
C SER A 2 8.77 36.83 57.25
N PHE A 3 8.11 35.69 57.10
CA PHE A 3 8.67 34.38 57.44
C PHE A 3 9.32 33.78 56.19
N PRO A 4 10.53 33.19 56.27
CA PRO A 4 11.27 32.78 55.09
C PRO A 4 10.95 31.34 54.65
N ASP A 5 11.02 31.13 53.35
CA ASP A 5 11.07 29.83 52.67
C ASP A 5 12.34 29.08 53.08
N THR A 6 12.21 27.96 53.82
CA THR A 6 13.36 27.16 54.29
C THR A 6 13.29 25.66 53.95
N GLU A 7 12.38 25.20 53.09
CA GLU A 7 12.30 23.76 52.76
C GLU A 7 13.14 23.35 51.53
N ASP A 8 13.20 24.15 50.46
CA ASP A 8 13.90 23.75 49.22
C ASP A 8 15.44 23.84 49.27
N ALA A 9 16.01 24.67 50.13
CA ALA A 9 17.47 24.77 50.26
C ALA A 9 18.10 23.59 51.04
N SER A 10 17.31 22.90 51.87
CA SER A 10 17.80 21.83 52.75
C SER A 10 18.03 20.50 52.01
N ALA A 11 17.23 20.20 50.98
CA ALA A 11 17.33 18.97 50.19
C ALA A 11 18.52 19.00 49.22
N SER A 12 18.82 20.17 48.63
CA SER A 12 19.99 20.37 47.75
C SER A 12 21.31 20.24 48.52
N ALA A 13 21.38 20.81 49.73
CA ALA A 13 22.58 20.74 50.57
C ALA A 13 22.82 19.33 51.15
N ALA A 14 21.75 18.56 51.43
CA ALA A 14 21.86 17.17 51.86
C ALA A 14 22.34 16.23 50.74
N ALA A 15 21.93 16.47 49.48
CA ALA A 15 22.40 15.73 48.32
C ALA A 15 23.90 15.98 48.04
N GLU A 16 24.38 17.23 48.15
CA GLU A 16 25.81 17.56 48.00
C GLU A 16 26.68 17.01 49.15
N ALA A 17 26.15 16.94 50.37
CA ALA A 17 26.83 16.34 51.51
C ALA A 17 26.91 14.80 51.43
N ALA A 18 25.90 14.13 50.86
CA ALA A 18 25.89 12.69 50.62
C ALA A 18 26.91 12.26 49.54
N ILE A 19 27.08 13.08 48.49
CA ILE A 19 28.08 12.87 47.42
C ILE A 19 29.52 12.98 47.97
N SER A 20 29.74 13.66 49.09
CA SER A 20 31.06 13.98 49.65
C SER A 20 31.54 13.08 50.80
N SER A 21 30.75 12.09 51.24
CA SER A 21 31.16 11.19 52.32
C SER A 21 31.84 9.93 51.77
N PRO A 22 33.19 9.81 51.85
CA PRO A 22 33.91 8.63 51.35
C PRO A 22 33.49 7.35 52.07
N HIS A 23 32.94 7.45 53.29
CA HIS A 23 32.46 6.32 54.06
C HIS A 23 31.15 5.74 53.53
N LEU A 24 30.23 6.57 53.01
CA LEU A 24 28.96 6.11 52.42
C LEU A 24 29.17 5.46 51.05
N LEU A 25 30.10 5.99 50.24
CA LEU A 25 30.49 5.39 48.96
C LEU A 25 31.24 4.07 49.15
N ASN A 26 32.11 3.97 50.15
CA ASN A 26 32.80 2.72 50.47
C ASN A 26 31.84 1.68 51.07
N ALA A 27 30.83 2.12 51.85
CA ALA A 27 29.75 1.24 52.33
C ALA A 27 28.84 0.76 51.19
N LEU A 28 28.49 1.63 50.22
CA LEU A 28 27.80 1.23 48.99
C LEU A 28 28.60 0.19 48.22
N ARG A 29 29.91 0.43 48.01
CA ARG A 29 30.78 -0.50 47.28
C ARG A 29 30.91 -1.84 47.98
N MET A 30 31.09 -1.84 49.31
CA MET A 30 31.12 -3.06 50.10
C MET A 30 29.76 -3.78 50.10
N LEU A 31 28.66 -3.03 50.09
CA LEU A 31 27.32 -3.58 49.99
C LEU A 31 27.13 -4.25 48.63
N GLU A 32 27.45 -3.58 47.53
CA GLU A 32 27.44 -4.15 46.18
C GLU A 32 28.35 -5.38 46.07
N GLU A 33 29.59 -5.32 46.57
CA GLU A 33 30.54 -6.45 46.59
C GLU A 33 30.02 -7.64 47.42
N SER A 34 29.37 -7.38 48.54
CA SER A 34 28.77 -8.41 49.40
C SER A 34 27.52 -9.03 48.79
N THR A 35 26.70 -8.22 48.12
CA THR A 35 25.53 -8.65 47.35
C THR A 35 25.96 -9.50 46.16
N TRP A 36 27.07 -9.13 45.50
CA TRP A 36 27.72 -9.93 44.46
C TRP A 36 28.27 -11.26 44.95
N ALA A 37 28.85 -11.30 46.15
CA ALA A 37 29.37 -12.54 46.74
C ALA A 37 28.26 -13.52 47.14
N LEU A 38 27.05 -13.01 47.42
CA LEU A 38 25.87 -13.80 47.75
C LEU A 38 25.13 -14.31 46.51
N ASP A 39 25.19 -13.58 45.39
CA ASP A 39 24.52 -13.96 44.14
C ASP A 39 25.36 -13.59 42.90
N PRO A 40 26.37 -14.41 42.53
CA PRO A 40 27.34 -14.08 41.48
C PRO A 40 26.79 -14.24 40.04
N HIS A 41 25.54 -14.70 39.87
CA HIS A 41 24.90 -14.83 38.57
C HIS A 41 23.38 -14.56 38.71
N PRO A 42 22.90 -13.34 38.42
CA PRO A 42 21.46 -13.07 38.35
C PRO A 42 20.74 -13.87 37.25
N SER A 43 21.48 -14.61 36.41
CA SER A 43 21.02 -15.27 35.18
C SER A 43 21.32 -16.79 35.09
N ALA A 44 21.86 -17.44 36.13
CA ALA A 44 22.03 -18.90 36.12
C ALA A 44 20.73 -19.63 36.55
N PRO A 45 20.29 -20.69 35.84
CA PRO A 45 19.15 -21.50 36.25
C PRO A 45 19.59 -22.50 37.32
N THR A 46 19.88 -22.02 38.53
CA THR A 46 19.90 -22.88 39.71
C THR A 46 18.55 -22.79 40.40
N ALA A 47 17.99 -23.95 40.74
CA ALA A 47 16.63 -24.15 41.25
C ALA A 47 16.29 -23.42 42.57
N SER A 48 17.15 -22.53 43.05
CA SER A 48 16.99 -21.70 44.25
C SER A 48 16.70 -20.22 43.96
N SER A 49 16.80 -19.74 42.71
CA SER A 49 16.45 -18.35 42.35
C SER A 49 14.94 -18.12 42.17
N ILE A 50 14.13 -19.16 42.43
CA ILE A 50 12.71 -19.26 42.05
C ILE A 50 11.77 -18.90 43.24
N GLN A 51 12.31 -18.43 44.38
CA GLN A 51 11.49 -18.11 45.57
C GLN A 51 11.45 -16.63 45.98
N ALA A 52 12.19 -15.73 45.36
CA ALA A 52 12.33 -14.35 45.87
C ALA A 52 11.66 -13.28 44.99
N LEU A 53 10.34 -13.40 44.76
CA LEU A 53 9.50 -12.27 44.32
C LEU A 53 8.67 -11.67 45.46
N GLY A 54 9.03 -11.97 46.71
CA GLY A 54 8.59 -11.22 47.89
C GLY A 54 9.81 -10.66 48.59
N TYR A 55 9.95 -9.33 48.63
CA TYR A 55 10.76 -8.51 49.55
C TYR A 55 12.25 -8.89 49.86
N ASP A 56 12.79 -9.98 49.33
CA ASP A 56 14.05 -10.60 49.76
C ASP A 56 15.08 -10.73 48.62
N LEU A 57 15.05 -9.82 47.62
CA LEU A 57 16.14 -9.74 46.64
C LEU A 57 17.31 -8.95 47.28
N PRO A 58 18.53 -9.51 47.36
CA PRO A 58 19.70 -8.84 47.97
C PRO A 58 20.00 -7.45 47.39
N TRP A 59 19.63 -7.23 46.13
CA TRP A 59 19.76 -5.96 45.41
C TRP A 59 18.72 -4.89 45.79
N HIS A 60 17.58 -5.27 46.35
CA HIS A 60 16.58 -4.33 46.87
C HIS A 60 17.14 -3.50 48.05
N LEU A 61 18.01 -4.12 48.86
CA LEU A 61 18.69 -3.46 49.97
C LEU A 61 19.70 -2.41 49.49
N VAL A 62 20.35 -2.65 48.34
CA VAL A 62 21.24 -1.69 47.67
C VAL A 62 20.43 -0.49 47.13
N ALA A 63 19.29 -0.75 46.49
CA ALA A 63 18.40 0.30 45.98
C ALA A 63 17.78 1.14 47.13
N LEU A 64 17.37 0.49 48.23
CA LEU A 64 16.88 1.17 49.43
C LEU A 64 17.98 2.00 50.10
N PHE A 65 19.21 1.48 50.19
CA PHE A 65 20.36 2.21 50.73
C PHE A 65 20.65 3.48 49.92
N CYS A 66 20.67 3.39 48.58
CA CYS A 66 20.82 4.56 47.71
C CYS A 66 19.71 5.60 47.93
N ARG A 67 18.45 5.14 48.07
CA ARG A 67 17.27 6.01 48.25
C ARG A 67 17.24 6.71 49.61
N VAL A 68 17.61 6.00 50.67
CA VAL A 68 17.60 6.54 52.05
C VAL A 68 18.76 7.51 52.28
N HIS A 69 19.90 7.31 51.59
CA HIS A 69 21.09 8.14 51.75
C HIS A 69 21.29 9.19 50.64
N SER A 70 20.33 9.37 49.73
CA SER A 70 20.37 10.35 48.62
C SER A 70 21.63 10.24 47.75
N LEU A 71 22.15 9.02 47.56
CA LEU A 71 23.33 8.74 46.72
C LEU A 71 22.94 8.58 45.24
N PRO A 72 23.87 8.83 44.28
CA PRO A 72 23.63 8.52 42.87
C PRO A 72 23.29 7.02 42.71
N ARG A 73 22.21 6.75 41.98
CA ARG A 73 21.56 5.43 41.89
C ARG A 73 22.53 4.40 41.32
N SER A 74 22.63 3.21 41.93
CA SER A 74 23.52 2.13 41.48
C SER A 74 23.03 1.53 40.15
N LEU A 75 23.65 1.91 39.03
CA LEU A 75 23.35 1.37 37.69
C LEU A 75 24.01 0.00 37.42
N THR A 76 24.75 -0.52 38.39
CA THR A 76 25.55 -1.76 38.30
C THR A 76 24.70 -2.97 37.93
N LEU A 77 23.53 -3.15 38.56
CA LEU A 77 22.60 -4.22 38.23
C LEU A 77 22.00 -4.06 36.82
N LEU A 78 21.60 -2.84 36.44
CA LEU A 78 21.02 -2.56 35.12
C LEU A 78 22.02 -2.80 33.98
N HIS A 79 23.30 -2.46 34.18
CA HIS A 79 24.36 -2.74 33.21
C HIS A 79 24.58 -4.24 33.01
N GLU A 80 24.52 -5.05 34.07
CA GLU A 80 24.68 -6.51 33.95
C GLU A 80 23.47 -7.21 33.36
N LEU A 81 22.26 -6.77 33.70
CA LEU A 81 21.03 -7.27 33.06
C LEU A 81 21.04 -6.94 31.56
N ALA A 82 21.50 -5.74 31.19
CA ALA A 82 21.67 -5.34 29.80
C ALA A 82 22.76 -6.18 29.09
N ARG A 83 23.93 -6.41 29.72
CA ARG A 83 24.99 -7.28 29.19
C ARG A 83 24.53 -8.71 28.95
N ASN A 84 23.64 -9.22 29.80
CA ASN A 84 23.08 -10.57 29.70
C ASN A 84 21.83 -10.65 28.80
N ASN A 85 21.44 -9.56 28.13
CA ASN A 85 20.20 -9.43 27.34
C ASN A 85 18.90 -9.80 28.10
N ASP A 86 18.89 -9.75 29.44
CA ASP A 86 17.70 -10.03 30.25
C ASP A 86 16.82 -8.76 30.33
N TRP A 87 16.18 -8.46 29.22
CA TRP A 87 15.40 -7.24 29.03
C TRP A 87 14.16 -7.16 29.93
N VAL A 88 13.61 -8.30 30.38
CA VAL A 88 12.40 -8.34 31.22
C VAL A 88 12.74 -7.87 32.64
N MET A 89 13.79 -8.45 33.23
CA MET A 89 14.28 -8.01 34.55
C MET A 89 14.86 -6.61 34.49
N PHE A 90 15.52 -6.25 33.38
CA PHE A 90 16.00 -4.89 33.14
C PHE A 90 14.86 -3.85 33.17
N LEU A 91 13.76 -4.09 32.44
CA LEU A 91 12.62 -3.16 32.42
C LEU A 91 11.93 -3.09 33.79
N TYR A 92 11.75 -4.24 34.47
CA TYR A 92 11.16 -4.29 35.80
C TYR A 92 11.98 -3.51 36.83
N GLU A 93 13.29 -3.74 36.88
CA GLU A 93 14.20 -3.02 37.79
C GLU A 93 14.32 -1.55 37.41
N SER A 94 14.30 -1.20 36.12
CA SER A 94 14.34 0.21 35.68
C SER A 94 13.11 1.01 36.12
N ASP A 95 11.93 0.38 36.11
CA ASP A 95 10.66 0.98 36.55
C ASP A 95 10.60 1.05 38.08
N LEU A 96 11.04 -0.02 38.78
CA LEU A 96 11.13 -0.06 40.24
C LEU A 96 12.09 1.02 40.79
N GLN A 97 13.19 1.27 40.07
CA GLN A 97 14.20 2.28 40.41
C GLN A 97 13.89 3.68 39.84
N GLN A 98 12.78 3.82 39.09
CA GLN A 98 12.32 5.05 38.44
C GLN A 98 13.42 5.78 37.65
N CYS A 99 14.24 5.03 36.92
CA CYS A 99 15.40 5.57 36.22
C CYS A 99 14.97 6.59 35.14
N PRO A 100 15.67 7.73 35.01
CA PRO A 100 15.36 8.70 33.97
C PRO A 100 15.54 8.06 32.58
N ALA A 101 14.63 8.39 31.66
CA ALA A 101 14.56 7.75 30.35
C ALA A 101 15.87 7.87 29.54
N GLU A 102 16.62 8.97 29.72
CA GLU A 102 17.94 9.16 29.09
C GLU A 102 18.96 8.12 29.56
N THR A 103 19.01 7.81 30.86
CA THR A 103 19.92 6.78 31.40
C THR A 103 19.52 5.37 30.95
N VAL A 104 18.22 5.09 30.82
CA VAL A 104 17.75 3.81 30.28
C VAL A 104 18.14 3.67 28.81
N LEU A 105 18.01 4.74 28.02
CA LEU A 105 18.42 4.77 26.62
C LEU A 105 19.94 4.57 26.46
N ASP A 106 20.75 5.20 27.31
CA ASP A 106 22.21 5.03 27.29
C ASP A 106 22.63 3.59 27.61
N ILE A 107 21.96 2.95 28.57
CA ILE A 107 22.25 1.56 28.93
C ILE A 107 21.80 0.61 27.81
N VAL A 108 20.62 0.84 27.24
CA VAL A 108 20.10 0.04 26.12
C VAL A 108 21.03 0.15 24.90
N GLY A 109 21.51 1.36 24.58
CA GLY A 109 22.43 1.61 23.47
C GLY A 109 23.85 1.08 23.70
N GLY A 110 24.32 1.04 24.94
CA GLY A 110 25.71 0.69 25.26
C GLY A 110 25.96 -0.78 25.59
N TYR A 111 24.97 -1.50 26.15
CA TYR A 111 25.23 -2.78 26.83
C TYR A 111 24.43 -3.97 26.30
N PHE A 112 23.35 -3.77 25.54
CA PHE A 112 22.66 -4.88 24.87
C PHE A 112 23.45 -5.34 23.65
N THR A 113 23.59 -6.66 23.50
CA THR A 113 24.37 -7.25 22.39
C THR A 113 23.48 -7.61 21.19
N GLU A 114 22.19 -7.82 21.41
CA GLU A 114 21.21 -8.14 20.35
C GLU A 114 20.65 -6.86 19.68
N VAL A 115 21.11 -6.57 18.46
CA VAL A 115 20.71 -5.39 17.67
C VAL A 115 19.18 -5.27 17.47
N PRO A 116 18.44 -6.35 17.17
CA PRO A 116 16.98 -6.26 17.04
C PRO A 116 16.31 -5.86 18.36
N LEU A 117 16.73 -6.47 19.48
CA LEU A 117 16.20 -6.18 20.81
C LEU A 117 16.52 -4.76 21.26
N GLN A 118 17.75 -4.30 21.01
CA GLN A 118 18.20 -2.94 21.26
C GLN A 118 17.34 -1.90 20.52
N ASN A 119 17.07 -2.12 19.23
CA ASN A 119 16.21 -1.22 18.45
C ASN A 119 14.78 -1.16 19.03
N HIS A 120 14.22 -2.30 19.45
CA HIS A 120 12.89 -2.34 20.06
C HIS A 120 12.84 -1.63 21.42
N LEU A 121 13.85 -1.84 22.27
CA LEU A 121 13.95 -1.20 23.58
C LEU A 121 14.18 0.32 23.47
N GLN A 122 14.94 0.79 22.48
CA GLN A 122 15.11 2.21 22.20
C GLN A 122 13.79 2.87 21.78
N ILE A 123 13.00 2.21 20.93
CA ILE A 123 11.68 2.73 20.52
C ILE A 123 10.73 2.78 21.72
N LEU A 124 10.74 1.77 22.59
CA LEU A 124 9.93 1.74 23.81
C LEU A 124 10.32 2.87 24.77
N ALA A 125 11.61 3.03 25.07
CA ALA A 125 12.10 4.07 25.97
C ALA A 125 11.83 5.49 25.42
N ASN A 126 11.99 5.72 24.11
CA ASN A 126 11.63 6.98 23.46
C ASN A 126 10.12 7.29 23.54
N SER A 127 9.27 6.25 23.51
CA SER A 127 7.83 6.42 23.64
C SER A 127 7.41 6.83 25.07
N ILE A 128 8.16 6.43 26.08
CA ILE A 128 7.95 6.80 27.49
C ILE A 128 8.38 8.26 27.71
N ALA A 129 9.57 8.65 27.22
CA ALA A 129 10.06 10.02 27.30
C ALA A 129 9.13 11.04 26.60
N ALA A 130 8.55 10.67 25.45
CA ALA A 130 7.60 11.52 24.73
C ALA A 130 6.26 11.69 25.48
N GLN A 131 5.90 10.74 26.35
CA GLN A 131 4.68 10.78 27.14
C GLN A 131 4.81 11.75 28.33
N GLU A 132 6.00 11.85 28.92
CA GLU A 132 6.29 12.76 30.05
C GLU A 132 6.37 14.23 29.61
N GLN A 133 6.92 14.52 28.42
CA GLN A 133 7.01 15.90 27.89
C GLN A 133 5.66 16.46 27.40
N GLY A 134 4.68 15.59 27.09
CA GLY A 134 3.35 15.99 26.62
C GLY A 134 2.40 16.51 27.71
N GLN A 135 2.74 16.33 28.99
CA GLN A 135 1.90 16.74 30.13
C GLN A 135 2.17 18.16 30.65
N GLY A 136 3.20 18.85 30.14
CA GLY A 136 3.66 20.16 30.66
C GLY A 136 3.00 21.42 30.09
N ARG A 137 1.97 21.34 29.22
CA ARG A 137 1.31 22.53 28.64
C ARG A 137 -0.21 22.40 28.59
N ARG A 138 -0.89 22.53 29.74
CA ARG A 138 -2.29 22.96 29.78
C ARG A 138 -2.65 23.60 31.12
N GLU A 139 -2.59 24.93 31.18
CA GLU A 139 -3.06 25.72 32.31
C GLU A 139 -4.61 25.75 32.40
N GLU A 140 -5.06 25.61 33.65
CA GLU A 140 -6.24 26.19 34.32
C GLU A 140 -7.67 26.03 33.74
N ARG A 141 -8.46 25.15 34.39
CA ARG A 141 -9.82 25.49 34.88
C ARG A 141 -10.38 24.43 35.85
N GLY A 142 -10.55 24.83 37.11
CA GLY A 142 -11.71 24.53 37.98
C GLY A 142 -11.86 23.11 38.57
N PRO A 143 -12.21 22.98 39.87
CA PRO A 143 -12.05 21.74 40.62
C PRO A 143 -13.27 20.83 40.50
N ARG A 144 -13.06 19.57 40.10
CA ARG A 144 -14.04 18.49 40.33
C ARG A 144 -13.33 17.25 40.85
N SER A 145 -13.66 16.93 42.10
CA SER A 145 -13.65 15.62 42.77
C SER A 145 -12.68 14.58 42.22
N ARG A 146 -11.55 14.48 42.94
CA ARG A 146 -10.57 13.40 42.97
C ARG A 146 -11.26 12.04 43.18
N ALA A 147 -11.58 11.34 42.08
CA ALA A 147 -11.74 9.90 42.08
C ALA A 147 -10.36 9.30 41.79
N LYS A 148 -9.74 8.69 42.81
CA LYS A 148 -8.62 7.77 42.60
C LYS A 148 -9.12 6.64 41.72
N VAL A 149 -8.62 6.57 40.49
CA VAL A 149 -8.59 5.32 39.73
C VAL A 149 -7.11 4.98 39.67
N ASP A 150 -6.73 4.01 40.50
CA ASP A 150 -5.44 3.33 40.38
C ASP A 150 -5.39 2.71 38.97
N ASP A 151 -4.56 3.26 38.09
CA ASP A 151 -4.20 2.68 36.80
C ASP A 151 -2.76 2.17 36.91
N PRO A 152 -2.53 0.90 37.33
CA PRO A 152 -1.21 0.32 37.29
C PRO A 152 -0.90 -0.14 35.87
N SER A 153 0.15 0.47 35.33
CA SER A 153 0.97 -0.02 34.23
C SER A 153 1.18 -1.55 34.31
N VAL A 154 0.80 -2.25 33.24
CA VAL A 154 0.99 -3.70 33.00
C VAL A 154 0.40 -4.61 34.09
N PRO A 155 -0.81 -5.17 33.90
CA PRO A 155 -1.39 -6.11 34.86
C PRO A 155 -0.47 -7.32 35.06
N ALA A 156 -0.25 -7.63 36.34
CA ALA A 156 0.53 -8.75 36.89
C ALA A 156 0.28 -10.12 36.20
N ASP A 157 -0.81 -10.27 35.45
CA ASP A 157 -1.11 -11.46 34.66
C ASP A 157 -0.17 -11.71 33.47
N ALA A 158 0.41 -10.67 32.85
CA ALA A 158 1.33 -10.86 31.72
C ALA A 158 2.70 -11.35 32.19
N ILE A 159 3.19 -10.82 33.31
CA ILE A 159 4.41 -11.26 33.99
C ILE A 159 4.17 -12.65 34.59
N GLY A 160 3.04 -12.87 35.27
CA GLY A 160 2.66 -14.16 35.82
C GLY A 160 2.41 -15.26 34.77
N PHE A 161 2.03 -14.90 33.53
CA PHE A 161 1.93 -15.83 32.40
C PHE A 161 3.32 -16.17 31.83
N LEU A 162 4.21 -15.18 31.69
CA LEU A 162 5.62 -15.40 31.33
C LEU A 162 6.33 -16.29 32.35
N GLU A 163 6.03 -16.11 33.64
CA GLU A 163 6.53 -16.95 34.74
C GLU A 163 5.98 -18.38 34.68
N ARG A 164 4.67 -18.57 34.46
CA ARG A 164 4.06 -19.90 34.37
C ARG A 164 4.45 -20.69 33.11
N SER A 165 4.71 -20.01 32.00
CA SER A 165 5.04 -20.64 30.72
C SER A 165 6.53 -20.98 30.55
N ARG A 166 7.43 -20.35 31.33
CA ARG A 166 8.87 -20.72 31.42
C ARG A 166 9.09 -22.16 31.88
N PHE A 167 8.15 -22.74 32.63
CA PHE A 167 8.27 -24.08 33.20
C PHE A 167 7.65 -25.20 32.33
N SER A 168 6.93 -24.88 31.25
CA SER A 168 6.13 -25.88 30.52
C SER A 168 6.59 -26.19 29.09
N GLY A 169 7.72 -25.67 28.62
CA GLY A 169 8.24 -25.94 27.26
C GLY A 169 7.24 -25.61 26.14
N THR A 170 6.26 -24.74 26.42
CA THR A 170 5.17 -24.39 25.50
C THR A 170 5.58 -23.20 24.64
N SER A 171 5.02 -23.09 23.44
CA SER A 171 5.23 -21.98 22.50
C SER A 171 4.93 -20.61 23.15
N MET A 172 6.00 -19.94 23.63
CA MET A 172 5.94 -18.70 24.41
C MET A 172 5.35 -17.54 23.62
N GLY A 173 5.73 -17.36 22.35
CA GLY A 173 5.19 -16.32 21.49
C GLY A 173 3.70 -16.53 21.22
N LEU A 174 3.27 -17.76 20.92
CA LEU A 174 1.85 -18.07 20.68
C LEU A 174 1.00 -17.83 21.93
N GLY A 175 1.53 -18.16 23.11
CA GLY A 175 0.91 -17.87 24.39
C GLY A 175 0.73 -16.37 24.64
N LEU A 176 1.76 -15.58 24.35
CA LEU A 176 1.72 -14.11 24.46
C LEU A 176 0.71 -13.49 23.49
N LEU A 177 0.61 -14.00 22.27
CA LEU A 177 -0.41 -13.56 21.31
C LEU A 177 -1.84 -13.87 21.79
N GLY A 178 -2.06 -15.06 22.36
CA GLY A 178 -3.34 -15.42 22.98
C GLY A 178 -3.70 -14.48 24.13
N HIS A 179 -2.74 -14.16 24.99
CA HIS A 179 -2.93 -13.23 26.10
C HIS A 179 -3.14 -11.78 25.63
N ALA A 180 -2.48 -11.37 24.53
CA ALA A 180 -2.67 -10.06 23.90
C ALA A 180 -4.12 -9.87 23.43
N LEU A 181 -4.72 -10.90 22.83
CA LEU A 181 -6.13 -10.92 22.42
C LEU A 181 -7.07 -10.92 23.62
N LEU A 182 -6.84 -11.81 24.60
CA LEU A 182 -7.71 -11.97 25.76
C LEU A 182 -7.80 -10.69 26.61
N HIS A 183 -6.66 -10.02 26.82
CA HIS A 183 -6.58 -8.84 27.68
C HIS A 183 -6.52 -7.51 26.91
N ARG A 184 -6.68 -7.52 25.58
CA ARG A 184 -6.61 -6.34 24.70
C ARG A 184 -5.32 -5.51 24.87
N LYS A 185 -4.19 -6.19 25.08
CA LYS A 185 -2.86 -5.56 25.28
C LYS A 185 -1.99 -5.71 24.03
N ALA A 186 -2.12 -4.76 23.10
CA ALA A 186 -1.35 -4.79 21.85
C ALA A 186 0.17 -4.80 22.02
N ARG A 187 0.69 -4.27 23.14
CA ARG A 187 2.13 -4.28 23.46
C ARG A 187 2.70 -5.71 23.54
N LEU A 188 1.90 -6.67 23.98
CA LEU A 188 2.33 -8.07 24.09
C LEU A 188 2.56 -8.73 22.73
N ALA A 189 1.89 -8.27 21.68
CA ALA A 189 2.14 -8.74 20.32
C ALA A 189 3.50 -8.26 19.77
N VAL A 190 3.97 -7.08 20.21
CA VAL A 190 5.32 -6.60 19.89
C VAL A 190 6.37 -7.39 20.66
N VAL A 191 6.08 -7.76 21.91
CA VAL A 191 6.97 -8.63 22.69
C VAL A 191 7.03 -10.04 22.07
N ALA A 192 5.90 -10.55 21.57
CA ALA A 192 5.82 -11.85 20.95
C ALA A 192 6.69 -11.98 19.68
N SER A 193 7.02 -10.88 18.98
CA SER A 193 7.90 -10.94 17.81
C SER A 193 9.36 -11.24 18.14
N ALA A 194 9.76 -11.20 19.41
CA ALA A 194 11.10 -11.61 19.85
C ALA A 194 11.27 -13.14 19.93
N PHE A 195 10.20 -13.92 19.75
CA PHE A 195 10.23 -15.38 19.87
C PHE A 195 10.14 -16.06 18.49
N GLY A 196 10.95 -17.09 18.28
CA GLY A 196 11.03 -17.81 17.00
C GLY A 196 9.87 -18.77 16.70
N ASP A 197 8.93 -18.95 17.63
CA ASP A 197 7.73 -19.78 17.46
C ASP A 197 6.56 -19.03 16.78
N VAL A 198 6.75 -17.74 16.48
CA VAL A 198 5.75 -16.85 15.88
C VAL A 198 6.36 -16.06 14.73
N THR A 199 5.57 -15.82 13.69
CA THR A 199 5.97 -14.97 12.56
C THR A 199 5.59 -13.50 12.79
N LEU A 200 6.35 -12.58 12.20
CA LEU A 200 6.05 -11.13 12.22
C LEU A 200 4.62 -10.82 11.74
N LEU A 201 4.11 -11.61 10.79
CA LEU A 201 2.73 -11.50 10.32
C LEU A 201 1.70 -11.83 11.39
N GLN A 202 1.90 -12.90 12.15
CA GLN A 202 1.01 -13.27 13.25
C GLN A 202 0.98 -12.20 14.34
N CYS A 203 2.15 -11.63 14.68
CA CYS A 203 2.25 -10.51 15.60
C CYS A 203 1.51 -9.27 15.08
N MET A 204 1.68 -8.94 13.80
CA MET A 204 1.00 -7.81 13.17
C MET A 204 -0.51 -7.97 13.15
N THR A 205 -1.02 -9.16 12.80
CA THR A 205 -2.47 -9.45 12.79
C THR A 205 -3.08 -9.24 14.16
N VAL A 206 -2.48 -9.82 15.20
CA VAL A 206 -2.98 -9.67 16.58
C VAL A 206 -2.90 -8.20 17.03
N TRP A 207 -1.80 -7.52 16.72
CA TRP A 207 -1.62 -6.10 17.06
C TRP A 207 -2.66 -5.20 16.37
N LEU A 208 -2.95 -5.46 15.09
CA LEU A 208 -3.97 -4.74 14.32
C LEU A 208 -5.37 -5.02 14.87
N THR A 209 -5.69 -6.28 15.18
CA THR A 209 -7.00 -6.66 15.73
C THR A 209 -7.28 -5.94 17.05
N VAL A 210 -6.35 -6.03 18.01
CA VAL A 210 -6.53 -5.42 19.33
C VAL A 210 -6.67 -3.89 19.23
N ASN A 211 -5.86 -3.23 18.42
CA ASN A 211 -5.96 -1.78 18.27
C ASN A 211 -7.15 -1.34 17.40
N ALA A 212 -7.62 -2.16 16.47
CA ALA A 212 -8.82 -1.89 15.68
C ALA A 212 -10.09 -1.93 16.54
N GLU A 213 -10.18 -2.88 17.48
CA GLU A 213 -11.27 -2.96 18.47
C GLU A 213 -11.28 -1.72 19.37
N ARG A 214 -10.12 -1.26 19.84
CA ARG A 214 -10.00 -0.02 20.63
C ARG A 214 -10.44 1.23 19.89
N LEU A 215 -10.30 1.27 18.56
CA LEU A 215 -10.84 2.35 17.74
C LEU A 215 -12.38 2.28 17.64
N GLN A 216 -12.95 1.08 17.74
CA GLN A 216 -14.40 0.86 17.71
C GLN A 216 -15.09 1.10 19.06
N GLU A 217 -14.43 0.89 20.20
CA GLU A 217 -15.01 1.14 21.54
C GLU A 217 -15.52 2.59 21.76
N ASN A 218 -15.09 3.55 20.94
CA ASN A 218 -15.62 4.92 20.93
C ASN A 218 -16.91 5.09 20.07
N GLN A 219 -17.44 4.02 19.48
CA GLN A 219 -18.69 3.96 18.71
C GLN A 219 -19.47 2.68 19.08
N VAL A 220 -20.79 2.67 18.94
CA VAL A 220 -21.71 1.62 19.45
C VAL A 220 -21.22 0.19 19.11
N PRO A 221 -21.23 -0.77 20.06
CA PRO A 221 -20.72 -2.11 19.83
C PRO A 221 -21.65 -2.92 18.92
N GLU A 222 -21.20 -3.21 17.70
CA GLU A 222 -21.74 -4.30 16.89
C GLU A 222 -21.07 -5.62 17.29
N ALA A 223 -21.84 -6.72 17.18
CA ALA A 223 -21.49 -8.02 17.74
C ALA A 223 -20.08 -8.50 17.36
N VAL A 224 -19.28 -8.80 18.39
CA VAL A 224 -17.93 -9.34 18.30
C VAL A 224 -17.99 -10.70 17.60
N GLY A 225 -17.43 -10.77 16.39
CA GLY A 225 -17.21 -12.04 15.69
C GLY A 225 -16.17 -12.91 16.43
N PRO A 226 -16.07 -14.21 16.11
CA PRO A 226 -15.16 -15.13 16.77
C PRO A 226 -13.71 -14.63 16.74
N LEU A 227 -12.98 -14.80 17.85
CA LEU A 227 -11.56 -14.45 17.96
C LEU A 227 -10.78 -15.05 16.78
N PRO A 228 -9.95 -14.25 16.06
CA PRO A 228 -9.12 -14.78 14.99
C PRO A 228 -8.12 -15.78 15.55
N SER A 229 -7.99 -16.92 14.87
CA SER A 229 -6.96 -17.91 15.15
C SER A 229 -5.58 -17.27 14.95
N PRO A 230 -4.56 -17.57 15.79
CA PRO A 230 -3.20 -17.09 15.61
C PRO A 230 -2.52 -17.64 14.33
N ALA A 231 -3.19 -18.45 13.51
CA ALA A 231 -2.73 -18.89 12.20
C ALA A 231 -3.02 -17.84 11.11
N ALA A 232 -2.44 -16.65 11.23
CA ALA A 232 -2.64 -15.57 10.26
C ALA A 232 -2.00 -15.92 8.91
N SER A 233 -2.81 -16.19 7.89
CA SER A 233 -2.32 -16.25 6.53
C SER A 233 -1.96 -14.84 6.02
N PRO A 234 -0.97 -14.67 5.13
CA PRO A 234 -0.66 -13.37 4.53
C PRO A 234 -1.88 -12.70 3.86
N GLY A 235 -2.81 -13.51 3.34
CA GLY A 235 -4.08 -13.04 2.78
C GLY A 235 -5.04 -12.44 3.81
N GLU A 236 -5.14 -13.00 5.01
CA GLU A 236 -5.95 -12.44 6.10
C GLU A 236 -5.42 -11.09 6.57
N VAL A 237 -4.10 -10.97 6.69
CA VAL A 237 -3.44 -9.71 7.04
C VAL A 237 -3.73 -8.64 5.98
N ALA A 238 -3.60 -8.99 4.70
CA ALA A 238 -3.90 -8.09 3.60
C ALA A 238 -5.38 -7.64 3.61
N ALA A 239 -6.32 -8.56 3.89
CA ALA A 239 -7.74 -8.25 4.02
C ALA A 239 -8.02 -7.32 5.21
N GLN A 240 -7.35 -7.55 6.34
CA GLN A 240 -7.47 -6.69 7.52
C GLN A 240 -6.96 -5.27 7.24
N ILE A 241 -5.78 -5.15 6.62
CA ILE A 241 -5.22 -3.86 6.20
C ILE A 241 -6.17 -3.15 5.22
N THR A 242 -6.75 -3.90 4.28
CA THR A 242 -7.74 -3.38 3.33
C THR A 242 -8.94 -2.77 4.05
N ASN A 243 -9.54 -3.52 4.98
CA ASN A 243 -10.69 -3.07 5.74
C ASN A 243 -10.39 -1.85 6.61
N LEU A 244 -9.19 -1.78 7.20
CA LEU A 244 -8.77 -0.62 7.97
C LEU A 244 -8.54 0.60 7.07
N CYS A 245 -7.93 0.45 5.90
CA CYS A 245 -7.70 1.55 4.97
C CYS A 245 -9.01 2.18 4.43
N ARG A 246 -10.12 1.43 4.42
CA ARG A 246 -11.46 1.98 4.11
C ARG A 246 -12.00 2.88 5.22
N LYS A 247 -11.47 2.80 6.45
CA LYS A 247 -11.85 3.67 7.57
C LYS A 247 -10.93 4.89 7.62
N ARG A 248 -11.50 6.09 7.43
CA ARG A 248 -10.76 7.37 7.32
C ARG A 248 -9.78 7.66 8.46
N HIS A 249 -10.02 7.16 9.66
CA HIS A 249 -9.20 7.41 10.86
C HIS A 249 -8.15 6.31 11.13
N ALA A 250 -8.18 5.19 10.40
CA ALA A 250 -7.32 4.03 10.70
C ALA A 250 -6.00 4.00 9.91
N PHE A 251 -5.74 4.96 8.99
CA PHE A 251 -4.48 5.03 8.25
C PHE A 251 -3.25 5.08 9.16
N SER A 252 -3.30 5.87 10.24
CA SER A 252 -2.18 5.97 11.19
C SER A 252 -1.92 4.65 11.92
N LEU A 253 -2.96 3.85 12.14
CA LEU A 253 -2.84 2.54 12.77
C LEU A 253 -2.11 1.56 11.83
N VAL A 254 -2.55 1.49 10.56
CA VAL A 254 -1.93 0.63 9.54
C VAL A 254 -0.47 1.01 9.31
N LEU A 255 -0.18 2.31 9.14
CA LEU A 255 1.19 2.78 8.94
C LEU A 255 2.10 2.42 10.12
N ARG A 256 1.60 2.55 11.35
CA ARG A 256 2.35 2.17 12.55
C ARG A 256 2.60 0.67 12.61
N ALA A 257 1.62 -0.16 12.25
CA ALA A 257 1.81 -1.61 12.19
C ALA A 257 2.91 -2.00 11.19
N LEU A 258 2.87 -1.45 9.98
CA LEU A 258 3.90 -1.70 8.97
C LEU A 258 5.27 -1.20 9.43
N GLN A 259 5.36 -0.03 10.07
CA GLN A 259 6.64 0.46 10.61
C GLN A 259 7.22 -0.42 11.72
N ILE A 260 6.38 -1.10 12.51
CA ILE A 260 6.83 -1.99 13.59
C ILE A 260 7.25 -3.36 13.05
N PHE A 261 6.45 -3.96 12.17
CA PHE A 261 6.59 -5.36 11.79
C PHE A 261 7.18 -5.58 10.39
N ASP A 262 7.14 -4.57 9.50
CA ASP A 262 7.58 -4.69 8.11
C ASP A 262 7.98 -3.31 7.50
N PRO A 263 9.01 -2.63 8.05
CA PRO A 263 9.32 -1.23 7.74
C PRO A 263 9.79 -0.98 6.31
N ASP A 264 10.33 -2.00 5.65
CA ASP A 264 10.83 -1.90 4.28
C ASP A 264 9.74 -2.16 3.22
N ASN A 265 8.53 -2.52 3.64
CA ASN A 265 7.46 -2.88 2.74
C ASN A 265 6.99 -1.70 1.88
N PRO A 266 6.91 -1.83 0.53
CA PRO A 266 6.39 -0.78 -0.35
C PRO A 266 4.94 -0.41 -0.05
N LEU A 267 4.17 -1.28 0.61
CA LEU A 267 2.81 -0.99 1.05
C LEU A 267 2.71 0.28 1.90
N ILE A 268 3.77 0.69 2.60
CA ILE A 268 3.81 1.96 3.36
C ILE A 268 3.58 3.16 2.43
N ASP A 269 4.22 3.19 1.26
CA ASP A 269 4.02 4.25 0.26
C ASP A 269 2.60 4.21 -0.29
N PHE A 270 2.07 3.02 -0.56
CA PHE A 270 0.71 2.87 -1.06
C PHE A 270 -0.35 3.35 -0.06
N VAL A 271 -0.20 3.01 1.23
CA VAL A 271 -1.09 3.49 2.29
C VAL A 271 -0.96 5.01 2.46
N CYS A 272 0.25 5.57 2.31
CA CYS A 272 0.46 7.02 2.29
C CYS A 272 -0.22 7.69 1.09
N PHE A 273 -0.15 7.08 -0.10
CA PHE A 273 -0.87 7.50 -1.30
C PHE A 273 -2.39 7.53 -1.05
N HIS A 274 -2.97 6.44 -0.54
CA HIS A 274 -4.40 6.36 -0.26
C HIS A 274 -4.82 7.43 0.76
N ARG A 275 -4.07 7.58 1.86
CA ARG A 275 -4.32 8.63 2.85
C ARG A 275 -4.24 10.03 2.23
N ALA A 276 -3.25 10.31 1.39
CA ALA A 276 -3.08 11.60 0.73
C ALA A 276 -4.23 11.89 -0.26
N PHE A 277 -4.69 10.87 -0.99
CA PHE A 277 -5.83 10.96 -1.91
C PHE A 277 -7.12 11.35 -1.18
N VAL A 278 -7.46 10.64 -0.10
CA VAL A 278 -8.67 10.92 0.71
C VAL A 278 -8.60 12.29 1.40
N GLN A 279 -7.39 12.79 1.64
CA GLN A 279 -7.14 14.14 2.17
C GLN A 279 -7.01 15.23 1.09
N CYS A 280 -7.25 14.90 -0.18
CA CYS A 280 -7.10 15.81 -1.33
C CYS A 280 -5.69 16.42 -1.51
N ARG A 281 -4.65 15.77 -0.96
CA ARG A 281 -3.25 16.20 -1.09
C ARG A 281 -2.61 15.61 -2.35
N PHE A 282 -3.03 16.08 -3.52
CA PHE A 282 -2.69 15.45 -4.80
C PHE A 282 -1.19 15.50 -5.17
N LYS A 283 -0.44 16.50 -4.73
CA LYS A 283 1.02 16.54 -4.93
C LYS A 283 1.71 15.38 -4.19
N SER A 284 1.38 15.19 -2.91
CA SER A 284 1.89 14.07 -2.11
C SER A 284 1.39 12.73 -2.64
N CYS A 285 0.13 12.66 -3.08
CA CYS A 285 -0.47 11.48 -3.70
C CYS A 285 0.37 10.95 -4.88
N ARG A 286 0.73 11.83 -5.84
CA ARG A 286 1.57 11.49 -7.00
C ARG A 286 2.93 10.94 -6.57
N GLU A 287 3.56 11.60 -5.61
CA GLU A 287 4.90 11.23 -5.15
C GLU A 287 4.92 9.86 -4.48
N HIS A 288 3.98 9.62 -3.56
CA HIS A 288 3.88 8.32 -2.88
C HIS A 288 3.61 7.18 -3.86
N LEU A 289 2.73 7.39 -4.85
CA LEU A 289 2.45 6.35 -5.83
C LEU A 289 3.67 6.05 -6.73
N ARG A 290 4.43 7.08 -7.14
CA ARG A 290 5.66 6.87 -7.92
C ARG A 290 6.69 6.04 -7.15
N ARG A 291 6.86 6.30 -5.85
CA ARG A 291 7.76 5.50 -5.00
C ARG A 291 7.29 4.05 -4.86
N PHE A 292 5.99 3.85 -4.67
CA PHE A 292 5.41 2.50 -4.65
C PHE A 292 5.70 1.72 -5.94
N VAL A 293 5.47 2.33 -7.11
CA VAL A 293 5.72 1.69 -8.41
C VAL A 293 7.22 1.49 -8.68
N GLY A 294 8.07 2.40 -8.22
CA GLY A 294 9.53 2.24 -8.30
C GLY A 294 10.02 1.03 -7.49
N ARG A 295 9.59 0.93 -6.22
CA ARG A 295 9.97 -0.17 -5.33
C ARG A 295 9.40 -1.53 -5.75
N ARG A 296 8.31 -1.57 -6.52
CA ARG A 296 7.80 -2.80 -7.16
C ARG A 296 8.82 -3.45 -8.10
N GLN A 297 9.71 -2.67 -8.71
CA GLN A 297 10.67 -3.15 -9.71
C GLN A 297 11.99 -3.64 -9.07
N GLU A 298 12.20 -3.37 -7.79
CA GLU A 298 13.40 -3.76 -7.04
C GLU A 298 13.22 -5.18 -6.46
N SER A 299 13.74 -6.20 -7.16
CA SER A 299 13.50 -7.63 -6.86
C SER A 299 14.29 -8.20 -5.66
N GLY A 300 14.65 -7.38 -4.65
CA GLY A 300 15.63 -7.77 -3.63
C GLY A 300 15.18 -7.75 -2.17
N THR A 301 14.02 -7.17 -1.85
CA THR A 301 13.65 -6.90 -0.45
C THR A 301 12.76 -8.00 0.13
N SER A 302 13.31 -8.78 1.05
CA SER A 302 12.56 -9.81 1.81
C SER A 302 11.64 -9.13 2.83
N CYS A 303 10.40 -8.85 2.44
CA CYS A 303 9.38 -8.28 3.33
C CYS A 303 8.57 -9.40 4.02
N ALA A 304 8.00 -9.11 5.19
CA ALA A 304 7.14 -10.08 5.88
C ALA A 304 5.85 -10.35 5.09
N LEU A 305 5.26 -9.33 4.47
CA LEU A 305 4.18 -9.49 3.48
C LEU A 305 4.73 -9.49 2.07
N ASP A 306 4.68 -10.64 1.40
CA ASP A 306 5.12 -10.78 0.01
C ASP A 306 4.44 -9.78 -0.92
N PHE A 307 5.25 -9.13 -1.76
CA PHE A 307 4.75 -8.16 -2.73
C PHE A 307 3.71 -8.78 -3.67
N SER A 308 4.09 -9.88 -4.33
CA SER A 308 3.18 -10.71 -5.11
C SER A 308 2.90 -12.00 -4.34
N PRO A 309 1.65 -12.44 -4.20
CA PRO A 309 0.42 -11.88 -4.78
C PRO A 309 -0.35 -10.92 -3.85
N HIS A 310 0.14 -10.61 -2.65
CA HIS A 310 -0.68 -9.99 -1.59
C HIS A 310 -0.75 -8.46 -1.69
N VAL A 311 0.40 -7.77 -1.77
CA VAL A 311 0.45 -6.30 -1.91
C VAL A 311 -0.14 -5.85 -3.24
N GLU A 312 0.12 -6.60 -4.32
CA GLU A 312 -0.47 -6.32 -5.64
C GLU A 312 -2.00 -6.36 -5.61
N ARG A 313 -2.60 -7.47 -5.15
CA ARG A 313 -4.08 -7.60 -5.06
C ARG A 313 -4.69 -6.56 -4.14
N LEU A 314 -4.10 -6.34 -2.96
CA LEU A 314 -4.55 -5.32 -2.02
C LEU A 314 -4.57 -3.93 -2.67
N SER A 315 -3.48 -3.57 -3.35
CA SER A 315 -3.34 -2.27 -3.98
C SER A 315 -4.36 -2.07 -5.11
N GLU A 316 -4.60 -3.09 -5.94
CA GLU A 316 -5.58 -3.05 -7.01
C GLU A 316 -7.02 -2.94 -6.47
N ASP A 317 -7.39 -3.76 -5.48
CA ASP A 317 -8.69 -3.71 -4.82
C ASP A 317 -8.97 -2.34 -4.21
N MET A 318 -7.95 -1.71 -3.64
CA MET A 318 -8.08 -0.38 -3.05
C MET A 318 -8.24 0.72 -4.10
N VAL A 319 -7.56 0.61 -5.24
CA VAL A 319 -7.74 1.53 -6.37
C VAL A 319 -9.17 1.44 -6.90
N TRP A 320 -9.73 0.24 -7.04
CA TRP A 320 -11.12 0.04 -7.43
C TRP A 320 -12.10 0.68 -6.43
N TYR A 321 -11.89 0.42 -5.14
CA TYR A 321 -12.66 1.07 -4.07
C TYR A 321 -12.64 2.60 -4.17
N LEU A 322 -11.47 3.19 -4.44
CA LEU A 322 -11.34 4.63 -4.62
C LEU A 322 -12.05 5.15 -5.88
N LEU A 323 -11.96 4.42 -6.99
CA LEU A 323 -12.68 4.78 -8.22
C LEU A 323 -14.20 4.74 -8.01
N ASP A 324 -14.71 3.77 -7.27
CA ASP A 324 -16.14 3.65 -6.98
C ASP A 324 -16.62 4.75 -6.03
N GLY A 325 -15.92 4.93 -4.91
CA GLY A 325 -16.33 5.83 -3.82
C GLY A 325 -16.19 7.32 -4.12
N PHE A 326 -15.28 7.72 -5.02
CA PHE A 326 -14.91 9.13 -5.20
C PHE A 326 -15.15 9.64 -6.62
N ALA A 327 -16.42 9.71 -7.03
CA ALA A 327 -16.84 10.12 -8.38
C ALA A 327 -16.22 11.44 -8.87
N ARG A 328 -16.12 12.46 -8.00
CA ARG A 328 -15.60 13.80 -8.34
C ARG A 328 -14.10 13.84 -8.61
N SER A 329 -13.34 12.90 -8.06
CA SER A 329 -11.88 12.85 -8.20
C SER A 329 -11.39 11.68 -9.06
N ARG A 330 -12.30 10.94 -9.73
CA ARG A 330 -11.96 9.84 -10.66
C ARG A 330 -10.95 10.26 -11.72
N MET A 331 -11.17 11.41 -12.36
CA MET A 331 -10.25 11.93 -13.37
C MET A 331 -8.83 12.10 -12.83
N MET A 332 -8.73 12.72 -11.66
CA MET A 332 -7.44 12.96 -11.04
C MET A 332 -6.81 11.64 -10.59
N LEU A 333 -7.58 10.71 -10.02
CA LEU A 333 -7.08 9.38 -9.66
C LEU A 333 -6.49 8.64 -10.86
N LEU A 334 -7.25 8.54 -11.95
CA LEU A 334 -6.84 7.89 -13.18
C LEU A 334 -5.60 8.57 -13.78
N SER A 335 -5.51 9.91 -13.75
CA SER A 335 -4.32 10.64 -14.19
C SER A 335 -3.08 10.31 -13.35
N VAL A 336 -3.25 10.15 -12.04
CA VAL A 336 -2.14 9.85 -11.11
C VAL A 336 -1.66 8.42 -11.32
N LEU A 337 -2.58 7.47 -11.55
CA LEU A 337 -2.27 6.07 -11.85
C LEU A 337 -1.52 5.92 -13.18
N ASP A 338 -1.96 6.64 -14.20
CA ASP A 338 -1.33 6.66 -15.53
C ASP A 338 0.08 7.26 -15.49
N GLU A 339 0.24 8.44 -14.90
CA GLU A 339 1.54 9.10 -14.76
C GLU A 339 2.56 8.31 -13.94
N ALA A 340 2.09 7.53 -12.96
CA ALA A 340 2.96 6.69 -12.14
C ALA A 340 3.26 5.34 -12.80
N GLY A 341 2.57 4.95 -13.88
CA GLY A 341 2.72 3.65 -14.50
C GLY A 341 2.25 2.49 -13.62
N PHE A 342 1.18 2.69 -12.83
CA PHE A 342 0.72 1.69 -11.86
C PHE A 342 0.30 0.36 -12.51
N SER A 343 -0.53 0.42 -13.55
CA SER A 343 -0.86 -0.72 -14.41
C SER A 343 -1.43 -0.28 -15.75
N PRO A 344 -1.10 -0.97 -16.86
CA PRO A 344 -1.61 -0.65 -18.20
C PRO A 344 -3.14 -0.62 -18.28
N ARG A 345 -3.82 -1.41 -17.45
CA ARG A 345 -5.28 -1.43 -17.38
C ARG A 345 -5.85 -0.09 -16.93
N PHE A 346 -5.24 0.57 -15.95
CA PHE A 346 -5.72 1.88 -15.48
C PHE A 346 -5.34 3.01 -16.43
N SER A 347 -4.22 2.91 -17.13
CA SER A 347 -3.88 3.81 -18.25
C SER A 347 -4.92 3.72 -19.37
N LEU A 348 -5.34 2.51 -19.73
CA LEU A 348 -6.41 2.32 -20.71
C LEU A 348 -7.74 2.92 -20.22
N LEU A 349 -8.11 2.70 -18.95
CA LEU A 349 -9.30 3.32 -18.35
C LEU A 349 -9.22 4.85 -18.33
N PHE A 350 -8.04 5.43 -18.07
CA PHE A 350 -7.83 6.88 -18.14
C PHE A 350 -8.07 7.41 -19.55
N SER A 351 -7.51 6.73 -20.56
CA SER A 351 -7.72 7.10 -21.97
C SER A 351 -9.19 6.99 -22.39
N ALA A 352 -9.89 5.92 -21.96
CA ALA A 352 -11.32 5.74 -22.22
C ALA A 352 -12.15 6.85 -21.58
N TYR A 353 -11.89 7.14 -20.31
CA TYR A 353 -12.56 8.17 -19.56
C TYR A 353 -12.39 9.55 -20.21
N ARG A 354 -11.16 9.89 -20.61
CA ARG A 354 -10.86 11.15 -21.31
C ARG A 354 -11.58 11.23 -22.64
N LEU A 355 -11.58 10.15 -23.41
CA LEU A 355 -12.24 10.09 -24.71
C LEU A 355 -13.74 10.32 -24.56
N ILE A 356 -14.41 9.58 -23.67
CA ILE A 356 -15.85 9.70 -23.41
C ILE A 356 -16.23 11.14 -23.01
N GLN A 357 -15.41 11.80 -22.17
CA GLN A 357 -15.64 13.20 -21.80
C GLN A 357 -15.47 14.18 -22.97
N GLN A 358 -14.47 13.97 -23.82
CA GLN A 358 -14.22 14.83 -24.98
C GLN A 358 -15.30 14.68 -26.05
N THR A 359 -15.81 13.47 -26.25
CA THR A 359 -16.82 13.16 -27.26
C THR A 359 -18.25 13.34 -26.77
N GLY A 360 -18.46 13.52 -25.46
CA GLY A 360 -19.79 13.66 -24.87
C GLY A 360 -20.64 12.39 -24.98
N LEU A 361 -20.00 11.21 -24.92
CA LEU A 361 -20.73 9.93 -24.95
C LEU A 361 -21.36 9.64 -23.59
N ASP A 362 -22.60 9.16 -23.59
CA ASP A 362 -23.32 8.77 -22.38
C ASP A 362 -23.09 7.29 -22.06
N VAL A 363 -21.84 6.94 -21.73
CA VAL A 363 -21.44 5.58 -21.34
C VAL A 363 -20.44 5.60 -20.19
N ASP A 364 -20.38 4.50 -19.44
CA ASP A 364 -19.39 4.35 -18.39
C ASP A 364 -17.99 4.13 -19.00
N PHE A 365 -16.96 4.67 -18.35
CA PHE A 365 -15.56 4.52 -18.76
C PHE A 365 -15.01 3.09 -18.61
N ARG A 366 -15.80 2.21 -17.98
CA ARG A 366 -15.51 0.78 -17.79
C ARG A 366 -16.05 -0.09 -18.92
N VAL A 367 -16.71 0.52 -19.90
CA VAL A 367 -17.24 -0.19 -21.08
C VAL A 367 -16.12 -1.00 -21.76
N PRO A 368 -16.40 -2.21 -22.25
CA PRO A 368 -15.44 -2.99 -23.02
C PRO A 368 -14.85 -2.19 -24.19
N SER A 369 -13.56 -2.36 -24.48
CA SER A 369 -12.88 -1.58 -25.52
C SER A 369 -13.50 -1.76 -26.91
N THR A 370 -14.05 -2.95 -27.19
CA THR A 370 -14.77 -3.25 -28.43
C THR A 370 -16.09 -2.49 -28.53
N GLU A 371 -16.84 -2.38 -27.44
CA GLU A 371 -18.11 -1.68 -27.41
C GLU A 371 -17.92 -0.16 -27.53
N LEU A 372 -16.92 0.42 -26.86
CA LEU A 372 -16.56 1.83 -27.07
C LEU A 372 -16.17 2.11 -28.53
N LEU A 373 -15.43 1.19 -29.16
CA LEU A 373 -15.08 1.32 -30.57
C LEU A 373 -16.32 1.33 -31.47
N GLN A 374 -17.26 0.41 -31.24
CA GLN A 374 -18.52 0.37 -32.00
C GLN A 374 -19.37 1.62 -31.79
N LEU A 375 -19.40 2.17 -30.58
CA LEU A 375 -20.10 3.42 -30.31
C LEU A 375 -19.50 4.59 -31.08
N LEU A 376 -18.17 4.72 -31.11
CA LEU A 376 -17.47 5.74 -31.89
C LEU A 376 -17.78 5.61 -33.39
N ILE A 377 -17.76 4.37 -33.91
CA ILE A 377 -18.15 4.08 -35.31
C ILE A 377 -19.60 4.50 -35.56
N SER A 378 -20.55 4.13 -34.68
CA SER A 378 -21.98 4.45 -34.84
C SER A 378 -22.26 5.95 -34.85
N LYS A 379 -21.43 6.72 -34.14
CA LYS A 379 -21.47 8.20 -34.08
C LYS A 379 -20.66 8.86 -35.18
N LYS A 380 -20.08 8.09 -36.11
CA LYS A 380 -19.24 8.56 -37.24
C LYS A 380 -17.97 9.31 -36.79
N MET A 381 -17.49 9.00 -35.59
CA MET A 381 -16.26 9.56 -35.02
C MET A 381 -15.05 8.69 -35.41
N PHE A 382 -14.77 8.62 -36.71
CA PHE A 382 -13.81 7.66 -37.26
C PHE A 382 -12.35 7.94 -36.89
N SER A 383 -11.98 9.21 -36.70
CA SER A 383 -10.64 9.60 -36.20
C SER A 383 -10.38 9.04 -34.81
N GLU A 384 -11.30 9.32 -33.90
CA GLU A 384 -11.26 8.89 -32.51
C GLU A 384 -11.33 7.37 -32.41
N ALA A 385 -12.15 6.72 -33.23
CA ALA A 385 -12.24 5.26 -33.32
C ALA A 385 -10.89 4.63 -33.68
N ARG A 386 -10.14 5.20 -34.63
CA ARG A 386 -8.80 4.71 -35.01
C ARG A 386 -7.77 4.90 -33.91
N ASP A 387 -7.78 6.06 -33.27
CA ASP A 387 -6.86 6.36 -32.17
C ASP A 387 -7.12 5.42 -30.99
N TRP A 388 -8.40 5.18 -30.68
CA TRP A 388 -8.84 4.23 -29.67
C TRP A 388 -8.47 2.79 -29.99
N ALA A 389 -8.69 2.32 -31.23
CA ALA A 389 -8.31 0.97 -31.65
C ALA A 389 -6.81 0.72 -31.46
N ARG A 390 -5.97 1.70 -31.81
CA ARG A 390 -4.51 1.63 -31.61
C ARG A 390 -4.11 1.57 -30.13
N GLN A 391 -4.76 2.36 -29.26
CA GLN A 391 -4.45 2.40 -27.83
C GLN A 391 -4.95 1.15 -27.08
N SER A 392 -6.11 0.63 -27.46
CA SER A 392 -6.74 -0.53 -26.81
C SER A 392 -6.27 -1.88 -27.36
N GLY A 393 -5.55 -1.90 -28.49
CA GLY A 393 -5.13 -3.13 -29.16
C GLY A 393 -6.26 -3.89 -29.87
N VAL A 394 -7.43 -3.27 -30.04
CA VAL A 394 -8.55 -3.84 -30.80
C VAL A 394 -8.29 -3.69 -32.30
N ALA A 395 -8.67 -4.69 -33.10
CA ALA A 395 -8.54 -4.64 -34.55
C ALA A 395 -9.32 -3.44 -35.12
N GLY A 396 -8.59 -2.48 -35.70
CA GLY A 396 -9.13 -1.23 -36.23
C GLY A 396 -9.52 -1.29 -37.72
N ASP A 397 -9.28 -2.42 -38.40
CA ASP A 397 -9.49 -2.55 -39.85
C ASP A 397 -10.94 -2.23 -40.24
N THR A 398 -11.90 -2.67 -39.41
CA THR A 398 -13.33 -2.42 -39.58
C THR A 398 -13.67 -0.93 -39.63
N VAL A 399 -12.93 -0.07 -38.91
CA VAL A 399 -13.21 1.37 -38.85
C VAL A 399 -13.13 2.01 -40.24
N VAL A 400 -12.14 1.62 -41.04
CA VAL A 400 -11.94 2.17 -42.40
C VAL A 400 -13.05 1.72 -43.34
N PHE A 401 -13.45 0.45 -43.25
CA PHE A 401 -14.55 -0.08 -44.04
C PHE A 401 -15.88 0.61 -43.71
N GLU A 402 -16.16 0.84 -42.42
CA GLU A 402 -17.35 1.57 -41.97
C GLU A 402 -17.31 3.05 -42.38
N GLU A 403 -16.15 3.72 -42.28
CA GLU A 403 -15.97 5.11 -42.74
C GLU A 403 -16.24 5.24 -44.25
N VAL A 404 -15.64 4.37 -45.06
CA VAL A 404 -15.83 4.38 -46.51
C VAL A 404 -17.26 4.04 -46.89
N THR A 405 -17.87 3.04 -46.25
CA THR A 405 -19.28 2.70 -46.46
C THR A 405 -20.19 3.87 -46.11
N GLY A 406 -19.94 4.55 -44.99
CA GLY A 406 -20.64 5.77 -44.60
C GLY A 406 -20.54 6.88 -45.63
N MET A 407 -19.33 7.18 -46.13
CA MET A 407 -19.11 8.17 -47.19
C MET A 407 -19.92 7.87 -48.44
N ILE A 408 -19.99 6.60 -48.87
CA ILE A 408 -20.74 6.19 -50.06
C ILE A 408 -22.23 6.34 -49.86
N VAL A 409 -22.76 5.88 -48.73
CA VAL A 409 -24.20 5.96 -48.41
C VAL A 409 -24.67 7.41 -48.30
N GLU A 410 -23.91 8.27 -47.61
CA GLU A 410 -24.21 9.70 -47.50
C GLU A 410 -24.18 10.40 -48.86
N PHE A 411 -23.14 10.14 -49.65
CA PHE A 411 -23.01 10.74 -50.98
C PHE A 411 -24.11 10.27 -51.93
N ARG A 412 -24.54 9.01 -51.85
CA ARG A 412 -25.65 8.46 -52.63
C ARG A 412 -27.00 9.12 -52.33
N GLN A 413 -27.20 9.60 -51.11
CA GLN A 413 -28.40 10.35 -50.73
C GLN A 413 -28.36 11.82 -51.17
N GLY A 414 -27.20 12.31 -51.61
CA GLY A 414 -27.01 13.70 -52.03
C GLY A 414 -27.45 13.97 -53.48
N ALA A 415 -27.66 15.26 -53.78
CA ALA A 415 -28.06 15.72 -55.12
C ALA A 415 -27.00 15.42 -56.22
N TRP A 416 -25.74 15.26 -55.81
CA TRP A 416 -24.62 15.04 -56.72
C TRP A 416 -24.43 13.57 -57.13
N TRP A 417 -25.26 12.66 -56.62
CA TRP A 417 -25.16 11.24 -56.99
C TRP A 417 -25.28 11.05 -58.50
N ASN A 418 -26.07 11.82 -59.24
CA ASN A 418 -26.20 11.62 -60.69
C ASN A 418 -25.09 12.27 -61.52
N VAL A 419 -24.09 12.89 -60.88
CA VAL A 419 -22.97 13.56 -61.57
C VAL A 419 -21.74 12.65 -61.60
N LEU A 420 -21.42 12.13 -62.78
CA LEU A 420 -20.30 11.20 -63.00
C LEU A 420 -18.96 11.72 -62.45
N GLY A 421 -18.65 13.01 -62.68
CA GLY A 421 -17.41 13.62 -62.21
C GLY A 421 -17.24 13.55 -60.68
N GLU A 422 -18.32 13.80 -59.94
CA GLU A 422 -18.32 13.80 -58.49
C GLU A 422 -18.26 12.38 -57.91
N ARG A 423 -18.95 11.41 -58.55
CA ARG A 423 -18.80 9.99 -58.17
C ARG A 423 -17.38 9.48 -58.33
N VAL A 424 -16.72 9.81 -59.44
CA VAL A 424 -15.32 9.42 -59.67
C VAL A 424 -14.40 10.01 -58.60
N GLN A 425 -14.61 11.27 -58.21
CA GLN A 425 -13.86 11.88 -57.10
C GLN A 425 -14.11 11.16 -55.76
N LEU A 426 -15.35 10.76 -55.47
CA LEU A 426 -15.66 9.95 -54.29
C LEU A 426 -14.86 8.64 -54.29
N TRP A 427 -14.81 7.91 -55.41
CA TRP A 427 -14.06 6.64 -55.49
C TRP A 427 -12.57 6.83 -55.23
N HIS A 428 -11.96 7.90 -55.75
CA HIS A 428 -10.57 8.24 -55.44
C HIS A 428 -10.36 8.60 -53.96
N LYS A 429 -11.32 9.32 -53.34
CA LYS A 429 -11.28 9.62 -51.90
C LYS A 429 -11.36 8.33 -51.06
N CYS A 430 -12.23 7.40 -51.44
CA CYS A 430 -12.34 6.09 -50.79
C CYS A 430 -11.04 5.28 -50.91
N PHE A 431 -10.44 5.26 -52.10
CA PHE A 431 -9.15 4.62 -52.33
C PHE A 431 -8.05 5.22 -51.44
N GLY A 432 -7.96 6.54 -51.36
CA GLY A 432 -7.01 7.23 -50.50
C GLY A 432 -7.23 6.99 -49.00
N ALA A 433 -8.45 6.65 -48.56
CA ALA A 433 -8.72 6.24 -47.18
C ALA A 433 -8.13 4.84 -46.91
N PHE A 434 -8.43 3.86 -47.77
CA PHE A 434 -7.92 2.49 -47.64
C PHE A 434 -6.39 2.41 -47.73
N MET A 435 -5.77 3.11 -48.69
CA MET A 435 -4.32 3.13 -48.87
C MET A 435 -3.54 3.58 -47.63
N ARG A 436 -4.16 4.44 -46.80
CA ARG A 436 -3.52 4.95 -45.59
C ARG A 436 -3.71 4.05 -44.38
N GLN A 437 -4.72 3.17 -44.37
CA GLN A 437 -5.29 2.68 -43.12
C GLN A 437 -5.66 1.19 -43.09
N SER A 438 -5.66 0.47 -44.23
CA SER A 438 -6.06 -0.95 -44.26
C SER A 438 -5.15 -1.81 -45.15
N PRO A 439 -5.05 -3.13 -44.86
CA PRO A 439 -4.30 -4.05 -45.72
C PRO A 439 -4.91 -4.14 -47.14
N PRO A 440 -4.07 -4.24 -48.20
CA PRO A 440 -4.52 -4.04 -49.58
C PRO A 440 -5.57 -5.06 -50.06
N MET A 441 -5.51 -6.30 -49.55
CA MET A 441 -6.41 -7.39 -49.96
C MET A 441 -7.87 -7.13 -49.57
N GLY A 442 -8.12 -6.68 -48.35
CA GLY A 442 -9.48 -6.37 -47.89
C GLY A 442 -10.09 -5.22 -48.67
N SER A 443 -9.29 -4.18 -48.92
CA SER A 443 -9.68 -3.01 -49.73
C SER A 443 -9.99 -3.40 -51.17
N ALA A 444 -9.16 -4.26 -51.78
CA ALA A 444 -9.39 -4.73 -53.15
C ALA A 444 -10.71 -5.48 -53.27
N ASN A 445 -10.96 -6.42 -52.35
CA ASN A 445 -12.22 -7.17 -52.30
C ASN A 445 -13.43 -6.24 -52.12
N PHE A 446 -13.30 -5.20 -51.29
CA PHE A 446 -14.36 -4.21 -51.12
C PHE A 446 -14.73 -3.51 -52.43
N PHE A 447 -13.75 -3.03 -53.21
CA PHE A 447 -14.02 -2.39 -54.51
C PHE A 447 -14.61 -3.36 -55.54
N LEU A 448 -14.20 -4.64 -55.52
CA LEU A 448 -14.78 -5.66 -56.38
C LEU A 448 -16.23 -5.96 -56.03
N ASP A 449 -16.53 -6.11 -54.74
CA ASP A 449 -17.87 -6.35 -54.27
C ASP A 449 -18.79 -5.17 -54.59
N ILE A 450 -18.32 -3.94 -54.44
CA ILE A 450 -19.08 -2.74 -54.84
C ILE A 450 -19.31 -2.72 -56.34
N SER A 451 -18.28 -2.98 -57.15
CA SER A 451 -18.41 -3.01 -58.61
C SER A 451 -19.43 -4.05 -59.08
N ALA A 452 -19.53 -5.18 -58.40
CA ALA A 452 -20.51 -6.23 -58.71
C ALA A 452 -21.92 -5.88 -58.20
N LYS A 453 -22.05 -5.39 -56.97
CA LYS A 453 -23.35 -5.06 -56.35
C LYS A 453 -24.03 -3.86 -57.01
N LEU A 454 -23.25 -2.89 -57.48
CA LEU A 454 -23.75 -1.68 -58.14
C LEU A 454 -23.64 -1.75 -59.66
N GLU A 455 -23.32 -2.90 -60.26
CA GLU A 455 -23.14 -3.06 -61.72
C GLU A 455 -24.23 -2.36 -62.56
N PRO A 456 -25.55 -2.46 -62.26
CA PRO A 456 -26.57 -1.76 -63.06
C PRO A 456 -26.66 -0.24 -62.83
N ASP A 457 -26.14 0.26 -61.71
CA ASP A 457 -26.24 1.67 -61.30
C ASP A 457 -24.98 2.50 -61.66
N LEU A 458 -23.91 1.83 -62.13
CA LEU A 458 -22.61 2.43 -62.40
C LEU A 458 -22.45 2.84 -63.87
N PHE A 459 -21.86 4.01 -64.12
CA PHE A 459 -21.39 4.35 -65.46
C PHE A 459 -20.19 3.46 -65.86
N ALA A 460 -20.00 3.20 -67.15
CA ALA A 460 -18.88 2.39 -67.65
C ALA A 460 -17.51 2.94 -67.19
N ARG A 461 -17.37 4.27 -67.11
CA ARG A 461 -16.18 4.93 -66.58
C ARG A 461 -15.97 4.67 -65.08
N GLU A 462 -17.03 4.59 -64.29
CA GLU A 462 -16.93 4.23 -62.86
C GLU A 462 -16.51 2.79 -62.67
N GLN A 463 -17.11 1.86 -63.42
CA GLN A 463 -16.73 0.45 -63.41
C GLN A 463 -15.24 0.28 -63.73
N LEU A 464 -14.73 1.00 -64.73
CA LEU A 464 -13.31 1.01 -65.04
C LEU A 464 -12.45 1.53 -63.88
N VAL A 465 -12.85 2.64 -63.24
CA VAL A 465 -12.13 3.21 -62.09
C VAL A 465 -12.10 2.23 -60.92
N LEU A 466 -13.23 1.65 -60.53
CA LEU A 466 -13.32 0.68 -59.43
C LEU A 466 -12.46 -0.56 -59.69
N LEU A 467 -12.51 -1.12 -60.90
CA LEU A 467 -11.68 -2.27 -61.28
C LEU A 467 -10.18 -1.90 -61.34
N SER A 468 -9.84 -0.69 -61.77
CA SER A 468 -8.45 -0.22 -61.79
C SER A 468 -7.88 -0.07 -60.37
N ILE A 469 -8.66 0.48 -59.44
CA ILE A 469 -8.32 0.60 -58.02
C ILE A 469 -8.13 -0.78 -57.40
N ALA A 470 -9.08 -1.71 -57.62
CA ALA A 470 -8.98 -3.06 -57.10
C ALA A 470 -7.73 -3.79 -57.61
N ARG A 471 -7.42 -3.64 -58.91
CA ARG A 471 -6.19 -4.17 -59.50
C ARG A 471 -4.95 -3.57 -58.84
N GLU A 472 -4.90 -2.25 -58.67
CA GLU A 472 -3.76 -1.57 -58.05
C GLU A 472 -3.50 -2.08 -56.62
N LEU A 473 -4.55 -2.21 -55.81
CA LEU A 473 -4.48 -2.76 -54.46
C LEU A 473 -3.96 -4.19 -54.40
N LEU A 474 -4.37 -5.04 -55.36
CA LEU A 474 -3.87 -6.43 -55.46
C LEU A 474 -2.40 -6.50 -55.88
N LEU A 475 -1.92 -5.53 -56.66
CA LEU A 475 -0.54 -5.47 -57.15
C LEU A 475 0.46 -4.96 -56.11
N ILE A 476 0.01 -4.32 -55.03
CA ILE A 476 0.86 -3.80 -53.94
C ILE A 476 1.42 -4.93 -53.05
N GLN A 477 0.99 -6.19 -53.24
CA GLN A 477 1.46 -7.34 -52.44
C GLN A 477 2.94 -7.69 -52.70
N PRO A 478 3.74 -7.99 -51.65
CA PRO A 478 4.97 -8.76 -51.83
C PRO A 478 4.59 -10.18 -52.24
N ALA A 479 5.27 -10.73 -53.24
CA ALA A 479 5.00 -12.02 -53.85
C ALA A 479 4.68 -13.15 -52.85
N GLN A 480 3.40 -13.44 -52.63
CA GLN A 480 2.93 -14.76 -52.28
C GLN A 480 2.00 -15.24 -53.38
N ALA A 481 2.49 -16.24 -54.09
CA ALA A 481 1.91 -16.84 -55.26
C ALA A 481 0.66 -17.63 -54.88
N GLU A 482 -0.51 -17.01 -55.02
CA GLU A 482 -1.74 -17.71 -55.40
C GLU A 482 -2.66 -16.70 -56.07
N LEU A 483 -2.33 -16.35 -57.34
CA LEU A 483 -3.18 -15.52 -58.18
C LEU A 483 -4.46 -16.29 -58.52
N ASP A 484 -5.51 -15.99 -57.76
CA ASP A 484 -6.81 -16.63 -57.81
C ASP A 484 -7.53 -16.41 -59.16
N LYS A 485 -8.39 -17.36 -59.60
CA LYS A 485 -9.11 -17.32 -60.90
C LYS A 485 -9.91 -16.02 -61.12
N ARG A 486 -10.24 -15.31 -60.04
CA ARG A 486 -10.89 -14.00 -60.05
C ARG A 486 -10.06 -12.91 -60.74
N LEU A 487 -8.73 -12.92 -60.59
CA LEU A 487 -7.82 -11.97 -61.25
C LEU A 487 -7.83 -12.11 -62.78
N PHE A 488 -7.88 -13.34 -63.29
CA PHE A 488 -7.98 -13.60 -64.74
C PHE A 488 -9.28 -13.06 -65.33
N HIS A 489 -10.42 -13.28 -64.65
CA HIS A 489 -11.72 -12.75 -65.10
C HIS A 489 -11.79 -11.22 -65.01
N MET A 490 -11.04 -10.62 -64.08
CA MET A 490 -10.93 -9.17 -63.88
C MET A 490 -10.12 -8.45 -64.97
N VAL A 491 -8.94 -9.00 -65.32
CA VAL A 491 -8.10 -8.48 -66.41
C VAL A 491 -8.86 -8.56 -67.74
N TRP A 492 -9.61 -9.64 -67.93
CA TRP A 492 -10.47 -9.81 -69.10
C TRP A 492 -11.63 -8.81 -69.13
N ARG A 493 -12.39 -8.65 -68.03
CA ARG A 493 -13.49 -7.67 -67.94
C ARG A 493 -13.02 -6.22 -68.08
N SER A 494 -11.94 -5.82 -67.42
CA SER A 494 -11.37 -4.47 -67.55
C SER A 494 -10.87 -4.20 -68.97
N SER A 495 -10.24 -5.18 -69.62
CA SER A 495 -9.81 -5.05 -71.02
C SER A 495 -10.97 -4.99 -72.00
N CYS A 496 -12.07 -5.73 -71.75
CA CYS A 496 -13.28 -5.66 -72.55
C CYS A 496 -13.97 -4.29 -72.42
N ILE A 497 -14.15 -3.78 -71.20
CA ILE A 497 -14.76 -2.46 -70.96
C ILE A 497 -13.91 -1.34 -71.58
N CYS A 498 -12.58 -1.38 -71.48
CA CYS A 498 -11.70 -0.42 -72.15
C CYS A 498 -11.89 -0.42 -73.67
N ARG A 499 -12.03 -1.60 -74.29
CA ARG A 499 -12.30 -1.71 -75.73
C ARG A 499 -13.67 -1.18 -76.12
N THR A 500 -14.68 -1.33 -75.26
CA THR A 500 -16.03 -0.81 -75.51
C THR A 500 -16.09 0.72 -75.37
N ILE A 501 -15.41 1.30 -74.38
CA ILE A 501 -15.37 2.76 -74.17
C ILE A 501 -14.54 3.47 -75.25
N GLN A 502 -13.48 2.85 -75.79
CA GLN A 502 -12.74 3.43 -76.94
C GLN A 502 -13.51 3.38 -78.26
N CYS A 503 -14.60 2.61 -78.34
CA CYS A 503 -15.45 2.47 -79.53
C CYS A 503 -16.75 3.30 -79.48
N CYS A 504 -16.99 4.06 -78.42
CA CYS A 504 -18.08 5.02 -78.27
C CYS A 504 -17.51 6.43 -78.15
#